data_AF-A0A4D6PKE6-F1
#
_entry.id   AF-A0A4D6PKE6-F1
#
_cell.length_a   1.000
_cell.length_b   1.000
_cell.length_c   1.000
_cell.angle_alpha   90.00
_cell.angle_beta   90.00
_cell.angle_gamma   90.00
#
_symmetry.space_group_name_H-M   'P 1'
#
loop_
_entity.id
_entity.type
_entity.pdbx_description
1 polymer ?
#
loop_
_entity_poly.entity_id
_entity_poly.type
_entity_poly.pdbx_seq_one_letter_code
_entity_poly.pdbx_strand_id
1 'polypeptide(L)'
;VVPNGADLMEEMHKVAKEVSEKGNTPYVIPVGGSNPTGAMGYVACAQEIMAQSFEQGIDFSSVVCVSGSGGMHAGLITGFSGTQSHIPVIGINVSRGKAEQEEKVAKLVDETSAHVGIPNFISR
;
A
#
# COMPACT_ATOMS: atom_id res chain seq x y z
N VAL A 1 -14.98 -13.36 -13.15
CA VAL A 1 -13.63 -13.67 -13.67
C VAL A 1 -13.49 -12.93 -14.98
N VAL A 2 -12.41 -12.18 -15.17
CA VAL A 2 -12.16 -11.38 -16.38
C VAL A 2 -10.98 -11.96 -17.16
N PRO A 3 -10.89 -11.74 -18.48
CA PRO A 3 -9.77 -12.21 -19.29
C PRO A 3 -8.42 -11.70 -18.79
N ASN A 4 -7.36 -12.48 -19.00
CA ASN A 4 -6.00 -12.04 -18.69
C ASN A 4 -5.63 -10.82 -19.55
N GLY A 5 -5.00 -9.82 -18.93
CA GLY A 5 -4.64 -8.55 -19.59
C GLY A 5 -5.76 -7.51 -19.66
N ALA A 6 -6.96 -7.80 -19.15
CA ALA A 6 -8.02 -6.80 -19.05
C ALA A 6 -7.65 -5.68 -18.05
N ASP A 7 -8.17 -4.48 -18.27
CA ASP A 7 -8.10 -3.40 -17.27
C ASP A 7 -9.05 -3.72 -16.11
N LEU A 8 -8.46 -4.19 -15.01
CA LEU A 8 -9.22 -4.61 -13.84
C LEU A 8 -10.02 -3.46 -13.21
N MET A 9 -9.55 -2.22 -13.29
CA MET A 9 -10.29 -1.07 -12.74
C MET A 9 -11.50 -0.74 -13.59
N GLU A 10 -11.36 -0.79 -14.92
CA GLU A 10 -12.48 -0.59 -15.83
C GLU A 10 -13.57 -1.66 -15.61
N GLU A 11 -13.17 -2.92 -15.49
CA GLU A 11 -14.11 -4.03 -15.24
C GLU A 11 -14.80 -3.90 -13.88
N MET A 12 -14.07 -3.48 -12.83
CA MET A 12 -14.68 -3.18 -11.52
C MET A 12 -15.70 -2.04 -11.61
N HIS A 13 -15.44 -1.00 -12.40
CA HIS A 13 -16.39 0.11 -12.59
C HIS A 13 -17.65 -0.30 -13.36
N LYS A 14 -17.54 -1.23 -14.33
CA LYS A 14 -18.72 -1.81 -14.99
C LYS A 14 -19.62 -2.53 -14.00
N VAL A 15 -19.05 -3.39 -13.15
CA VAL A 15 -19.80 -4.09 -12.09
C VAL A 15 -20.39 -3.11 -11.08
N ALA A 16 -19.63 -2.09 -10.68
CA ALA A 16 -20.15 -1.04 -9.77
C ALA A 16 -21.37 -0.34 -10.38
N LYS A 17 -21.33 -0.01 -11.67
CA LYS A 17 -22.46 0.60 -12.38
C LYS A 17 -23.70 -0.31 -12.36
N GLU A 18 -23.55 -1.60 -12.64
CA GLU A 18 -24.66 -2.57 -12.57
C GLU A 18 -25.28 -2.68 -11.17
N VAL A 19 -24.45 -2.56 -10.12
CA VAL A 19 -24.91 -2.53 -8.72
C VAL A 19 -25.70 -1.25 -8.43
N SER A 20 -25.22 -0.11 -8.93
CA SER A 20 -25.93 1.18 -8.82
C SER A 20 -27.26 1.20 -9.56
N GLU A 21 -27.33 0.62 -10.77
CA GLU A 21 -28.57 0.50 -11.56
C GLU A 21 -29.65 -0.34 -10.84
N LYS A 22 -29.24 -1.21 -9.91
CA LYS A 22 -30.14 -1.98 -9.04
C LYS A 22 -30.55 -1.23 -7.76
N GLY A 23 -30.19 0.05 -7.61
CA GLY A 23 -30.52 0.88 -6.45
C GLY A 23 -29.60 0.71 -5.23
N ASN A 24 -28.42 0.10 -5.39
CA ASN A 24 -27.45 -0.08 -4.32
C ASN A 24 -26.27 0.89 -4.43
N THR A 25 -25.49 1.04 -3.35
CA THR A 25 -24.28 1.89 -3.32
C THR A 25 -23.02 1.02 -3.35
N PRO A 26 -22.32 0.89 -4.49
CA PRO A 26 -21.11 0.09 -4.59
C PRO A 26 -19.92 0.77 -3.90
N TYR A 27 -19.03 -0.05 -3.33
CA TYR A 27 -17.70 0.37 -2.88
C TYR A 27 -16.65 -0.44 -3.65
N VAL A 28 -15.86 0.25 -4.47
CA VAL A 28 -14.84 -0.40 -5.31
C VAL A 28 -13.57 -0.59 -4.49
N ILE A 29 -13.18 -1.85 -4.32
CA ILE A 29 -11.92 -2.24 -3.71
C ILE A 29 -10.93 -2.51 -4.84
N PRO A 30 -9.87 -1.69 -5.00
CA PRO A 30 -8.92 -1.88 -6.09
C PRO A 30 -8.13 -3.18 -5.89
N VAL A 31 -7.42 -3.58 -6.94
CA VAL A 31 -6.55 -4.77 -6.92
C VAL A 31 -5.65 -4.76 -5.68
N GLY A 32 -5.72 -5.83 -4.89
CA GLY A 32 -4.96 -5.98 -3.65
C GLY A 32 -5.29 -4.97 -2.55
N GLY A 33 -6.46 -4.33 -2.59
CA GLY A 33 -6.88 -3.31 -1.62
C GLY A 33 -5.93 -2.12 -1.55
N SER A 34 -5.15 -1.86 -2.60
CA SER A 34 -4.06 -0.89 -2.60
C SER A 34 -4.58 0.53 -2.86
N ASN A 35 -5.19 1.09 -1.82
CA ASN A 35 -5.58 2.49 -1.69
C ASN A 35 -5.11 3.01 -0.30
N PRO A 36 -5.26 4.30 0.01
CA PRO A 36 -4.80 4.85 1.28
C PRO A 36 -5.39 4.11 2.50
N THR A 37 -6.68 3.78 2.46
CA THR A 37 -7.36 3.08 3.55
C THR A 37 -6.81 1.67 3.76
N GLY A 38 -6.61 0.88 2.70
CA GLY A 38 -6.07 -0.47 2.79
C GLY A 38 -4.59 -0.48 3.19
N ALA A 39 -3.81 0.52 2.76
CA ALA A 39 -2.41 0.68 3.15
C ALA A 39 -2.25 0.98 4.65
N MET A 40 -3.24 1.58 5.32
CA MET A 40 -3.19 1.84 6.77
C MET A 40 -2.98 0.56 7.60
N GLY A 41 -3.46 -0.60 7.12
CA GLY A 41 -3.20 -1.88 7.79
C GLY A 41 -1.69 -2.16 7.90
N TYR A 42 -0.92 -1.78 6.89
CA TYR A 42 0.54 -1.94 6.90
C TYR A 42 1.28 -0.80 7.61
N VAL A 43 0.67 0.39 7.72
CA VAL A 43 1.14 1.44 8.64
C VAL A 43 1.07 0.94 10.08
N ALA A 44 -0.06 0.35 10.48
CA ALA A 44 -0.23 -0.28 11.78
C ALA A 44 0.73 -1.48 11.97
N CYS A 45 0.95 -2.28 10.93
CA CYS A 45 1.93 -3.38 10.96
C CYS A 45 3.36 -2.87 11.25
N ALA A 46 3.79 -1.76 10.64
CA ALA A 46 5.10 -1.17 10.96
C ALA A 46 5.19 -0.71 12.42
N GLN A 47 4.11 -0.14 12.98
CA GLN A 47 4.06 0.21 14.41
C GLN A 47 4.14 -1.02 15.31
N GLU A 48 3.45 -2.10 14.94
CA GLU A 48 3.52 -3.37 15.66
C GLU A 48 4.94 -3.94 15.66
N ILE A 49 5.63 -3.92 14.51
CA ILE A 49 7.04 -4.34 14.41
C ILE A 49 7.93 -3.50 15.34
N MET A 50 7.74 -2.18 15.39
CA MET A 50 8.51 -1.31 16.28
C MET A 50 8.27 -1.61 17.77
N ALA A 51 7.01 -1.83 18.16
CA ALA A 51 6.67 -2.17 19.55
C ALA A 51 7.31 -3.51 19.94
N GLN A 52 7.16 -4.54 19.10
CA GLN A 52 7.74 -5.86 19.34
C GLN A 52 9.28 -5.85 19.32
N SER A 53 9.88 -5.06 18.43
CA SER A 53 11.33 -4.82 18.38
C SER A 53 11.85 -4.30 19.71
N PHE A 54 11.19 -3.29 20.27
CA PHE A 54 11.56 -2.71 21.56
C PHE A 54 11.38 -3.71 22.72
N GLU A 55 10.25 -4.41 22.77
CA GLU A 55 9.97 -5.40 23.82
C GLU A 55 10.97 -6.57 23.82
N GLN A 56 11.41 -6.99 22.64
CA GLN A 56 12.34 -8.11 22.48
C GLN A 56 13.81 -7.69 22.46
N GLY A 57 14.11 -6.39 22.43
CA GLY A 57 15.47 -5.87 22.28
C GLY A 57 16.11 -6.25 20.94
N ILE A 58 15.32 -6.36 19.87
CA ILE A 58 15.79 -6.71 18.53
C ILE A 58 15.91 -5.44 17.69
N ASP A 59 17.10 -5.18 17.15
CA ASP A 59 17.34 -4.09 16.21
C ASP A 59 17.28 -4.59 14.77
N PHE A 60 16.19 -4.26 14.06
CA PHE A 60 16.00 -4.69 12.67
C PHE A 60 16.74 -3.77 11.70
N SER A 61 17.66 -4.35 10.92
CA SER A 61 18.42 -3.60 9.92
C SER A 61 17.62 -3.26 8.66
N SER A 62 16.59 -4.03 8.34
CA SER A 62 15.73 -3.82 7.17
C SER A 62 14.46 -4.67 7.25
N VAL A 63 13.45 -4.28 6.48
CA VAL A 63 12.22 -5.07 6.27
C VAL A 63 12.08 -5.38 4.78
N VAL A 64 11.92 -6.65 4.43
CA VAL A 64 11.73 -7.08 3.03
C VAL A 64 10.26 -7.45 2.83
N CYS A 65 9.65 -6.92 1.76
CA CYS A 65 8.25 -7.21 1.44
C CYS A 65 8.05 -7.45 -0.06
N VAL A 66 6.95 -8.08 -0.43
CA VAL A 66 6.57 -8.23 -1.84
C VAL A 66 5.91 -6.94 -2.33
N SER A 67 6.25 -6.51 -3.54
CA SER A 67 5.68 -5.33 -4.20
C SER A 67 4.90 -5.74 -5.46
N GLY A 68 3.60 -5.94 -5.30
CA GLY A 68 2.65 -6.21 -6.39
C GLY A 68 1.77 -5.00 -6.66
N SER A 69 0.56 -4.98 -6.09
CA SER A 69 -0.36 -3.84 -6.20
C SER A 69 0.08 -2.58 -5.43
N GLY A 70 1.08 -2.69 -4.56
CA GLY A 70 1.76 -1.56 -3.91
C GLY A 70 1.34 -1.27 -2.47
N GLY A 71 0.14 -1.66 -2.03
CA GLY A 71 -0.41 -1.29 -0.71
C GLY A 71 0.43 -1.72 0.49
N MET A 72 0.91 -2.97 0.49
CA MET A 72 1.83 -3.47 1.52
C MET A 72 3.12 -2.63 1.56
N HIS A 73 3.76 -2.46 0.41
CA HIS A 73 5.03 -1.76 0.31
C HIS A 73 4.89 -0.29 0.76
N ALA A 74 3.89 0.42 0.25
CA ALA A 74 3.62 1.81 0.59
C ALA A 74 3.28 1.97 2.08
N GLY A 75 2.38 1.15 2.63
CA GLY A 75 1.99 1.24 4.03
C GLY A 75 3.13 0.97 5.00
N LEU A 76 4.00 -0.01 4.71
CA LEU A 76 5.21 -0.25 5.50
C LEU A 76 6.16 0.95 5.45
N ILE A 77 6.42 1.51 4.26
CA ILE A 77 7.28 2.70 4.13
C ILE A 77 6.70 3.87 4.93
N THR A 78 5.41 4.16 4.77
CA THR A 78 4.72 5.23 5.50
C THR A 78 4.81 5.02 7.01
N GLY A 79 4.57 3.80 7.49
CA GLY A 79 4.61 3.48 8.91
C GLY A 79 5.99 3.63 9.55
N PHE A 80 7.04 3.04 8.93
CA PHE A 80 8.41 3.18 9.45
C PHE A 80 8.95 4.61 9.36
N SER A 81 8.52 5.37 8.35
CA SER A 81 8.84 6.80 8.23
C SER A 81 8.16 7.60 9.34
N GLY A 82 6.89 7.31 9.63
CA GLY A 82 6.12 7.96 10.69
C GLY A 82 6.63 7.71 12.10
N THR A 83 7.30 6.58 12.34
CA THR A 83 7.95 6.28 13.63
C THR A 83 9.37 6.84 13.73
N GLN A 84 9.89 7.48 12.67
CA GLN A 84 11.31 7.91 12.57
C GLN A 84 12.30 6.78 12.89
N SER A 85 11.91 5.53 12.64
CA SER A 85 12.77 4.36 12.89
C SER A 85 13.97 4.28 11.96
N HIS A 86 13.89 4.93 10.79
CA HIS A 86 14.88 4.85 9.71
C HIS A 86 15.15 3.42 9.20
N ILE A 87 14.30 2.44 9.53
CA ILE A 87 14.43 1.07 9.03
C ILE A 87 14.06 1.06 7.53
N PRO A 88 14.99 0.65 6.64
CA PRO A 88 14.72 0.62 5.22
C PRO A 88 13.76 -0.51 4.85
N VAL A 89 12.78 -0.20 4.01
CA VAL A 89 11.86 -1.18 3.43
C VAL A 89 12.32 -1.53 2.01
N ILE A 90 12.55 -2.82 1.76
CA ILE A 90 13.01 -3.35 0.48
C ILE A 90 11.86 -4.11 -0.18
N GLY A 91 11.30 -3.53 -1.24
CA GLY A 91 10.25 -4.15 -2.03
C GLY A 91 10.78 -5.05 -3.13
N ILE A 92 10.39 -6.33 -3.12
CA ILE A 92 10.64 -7.28 -4.20
C ILE A 92 9.50 -7.19 -5.21
N ASN A 93 9.75 -6.56 -6.35
CA ASN A 93 8.76 -6.38 -7.40
C ASN A 93 8.39 -7.71 -8.07
N VAL A 94 7.08 -7.98 -8.17
CA VAL A 94 6.52 -9.19 -8.79
C VAL A 94 5.47 -8.89 -9.86
N SER A 95 5.33 -7.63 -10.27
CA SER A 95 4.26 -7.20 -11.16
C SER A 95 4.76 -6.40 -12.37
N ARG A 96 4.80 -5.07 -12.26
CA ARG A 96 4.99 -4.17 -13.40
C ARG A 96 6.47 -3.88 -13.65
N GLY A 97 6.78 -3.07 -14.65
CA GLY A 97 8.15 -2.59 -14.88
C GLY A 97 8.67 -1.78 -13.68
N LYS A 98 9.99 -1.74 -13.48
CA LYS A 98 10.62 -1.07 -12.32
C LYS A 98 10.12 0.36 -12.13
N ALA A 99 10.25 1.20 -13.15
CA ALA A 99 9.88 2.63 -13.06
C ALA A 99 8.39 2.83 -12.74
N GLU A 100 7.52 2.05 -13.37
CA GLU A 100 6.08 2.09 -13.13
C GLU A 100 5.72 1.65 -11.70
N GLN A 101 6.43 0.65 -11.18
CA GLN A 101 6.22 0.18 -9.81
C GLN A 101 6.72 1.20 -8.79
N GLU A 102 7.88 1.82 -9.03
CA GLU A 102 8.43 2.89 -8.18
C GLU A 102 7.49 4.09 -8.13
N GLU A 103 7.00 4.57 -9.28
CA GLU A 103 6.03 5.67 -9.34
C GLU A 103 4.74 5.34 -8.60
N LYS A 104 4.21 4.13 -8.83
CA LYS A 104 2.97 3.68 -8.18
C LYS A 104 3.11 3.61 -6.66
N VAL A 105 4.21 3.06 -6.15
CA VAL A 105 4.48 2.98 -4.70
C VAL A 105 4.70 4.38 -4.13
N ALA A 106 5.48 5.23 -4.80
CA ALA A 106 5.73 6.60 -4.34
C ALA A 106 4.43 7.41 -4.22
N LYS A 107 3.58 7.33 -5.25
CA LYS A 107 2.26 7.97 -5.23
C LYS A 107 1.40 7.45 -4.08
N LEU A 108 1.38 6.14 -3.86
CA LEU A 108 0.58 5.57 -2.78
C LEU A 108 1.12 5.96 -1.40
N VAL A 109 2.44 6.12 -1.24
CA VAL A 109 3.02 6.68 -0.01
C VAL A 109 2.58 8.13 0.20
N ASP A 110 2.62 8.98 -0.84
CA ASP A 110 2.13 10.36 -0.73
C ASP A 110 0.68 10.40 -0.22
N GLU A 111 -0.19 9.60 -0.85
CA GLU A 111 -1.61 9.54 -0.51
C GLU A 111 -1.86 8.94 0.88
N THR A 112 -1.15 7.86 1.25
CA THR A 112 -1.29 7.25 2.58
C THR A 112 -0.76 8.16 3.68
N SER A 113 0.39 8.82 3.49
CA SER A 113 0.94 9.78 4.45
C SER A 113 -0.04 10.95 4.69
N ALA A 114 -0.63 11.49 3.62
CA ALA A 114 -1.68 12.51 3.74
C ALA A 114 -2.92 11.97 4.47
N HIS A 115 -3.33 10.73 4.20
CA HIS A 115 -4.50 10.11 4.82
C HIS A 115 -4.33 9.86 6.33
N VAL A 116 -3.12 9.48 6.78
CA VAL A 116 -2.81 9.27 8.20
C VAL A 116 -2.30 10.53 8.91
N GLY A 117 -2.19 11.66 8.21
CA GLY A 117 -1.84 12.96 8.78
C GLY A 117 -0.36 13.12 9.16
N ILE A 118 0.57 12.46 8.45
CA ILE A 118 2.01 12.60 8.69
C ILE A 118 2.73 13.21 7.47
N PRO A 119 3.88 13.90 7.66
CA PRO A 119 4.70 14.34 6.54
C PRO A 119 5.22 13.15 5.72
N ASN A 120 5.46 13.35 4.42
CA ASN A 120 6.21 12.38 3.64
C ASN A 120 7.72 12.63 3.83
N PHE A 121 8.44 11.58 4.25
CA PHE A 121 9.89 11.62 4.51
C PHE A 121 10.71 10.88 3.45
N ILE A 122 10.10 10.37 2.38
CA ILE A 122 10.83 9.71 1.29
C ILE A 122 11.65 10.74 0.51
N SER A 123 12.97 10.53 0.46
CA SER A 123 13.86 11.15 -0.53
C SER A 123 13.69 10.47 -1.89
N ARG A 124 13.43 11.24 -2.94
CA ARG A 124 13.29 10.76 -4.33
C ARG A 124 14.60 10.87 -5.09
#